data_AF-A0A971PCF9-F1
#
_entry.id   AF-A0A971PCF9-F1
#
_cell.length_a   1.000
_cell.length_b   1.000
_cell.length_c   1.000
_cell.angle_alpha   90.00
_cell.angle_beta   90.00
_cell.angle_gamma   90.00
#
_symmetry.space_group_name_H-M   'P 1'
#
loop_
_entity.id
_entity.type
_entity.pdbx_description
1 polymer ?
#
loop_
_entity_poly.entity_id
_entity_poly.type
_entity_poly.pdbx_seq_one_letter_code
_entity_poly.pdbx_strand_id
1 'polypeptide(L)'
;MTTVKVIDPKSPYYGKELEGGCLYYDVYHTGSSPDLFIIKTPGGDEQILSTSIDTEHYWNQRRQEQIERLGADVGDTVVIIRPSSGWSKSGFDISVPHKITAIDSSGYVEFDDRQATYFRPDVIHVANTEKIAG
;
A
#
# COMPACT_ATOMS: atom_id res chain seq x y z
N MET A 1 -6.36 8.58 7.73
CA MET A 1 -7.24 9.31 6.79
C MET A 1 -6.31 9.93 5.77
N THR A 2 -6.42 9.54 4.50
CA THR A 2 -5.44 9.90 3.47
C THR A 2 -5.66 11.33 2.99
N THR A 3 -4.58 12.09 2.81
CA THR A 3 -4.63 13.45 2.26
C THR A 3 -4.05 13.50 0.85
N VAL A 4 -4.56 14.45 0.06
CA VAL A 4 -4.06 14.79 -1.27
C VAL A 4 -3.37 16.14 -1.19
N LYS A 5 -2.10 16.19 -1.58
CA LYS A 5 -1.29 17.40 -1.60
C LYS A 5 -1.30 18.02 -2.99
N VAL A 6 -1.77 19.26 -3.10
CA VAL A 6 -1.89 19.96 -4.39
C VAL A 6 -0.57 20.64 -4.76
N ILE A 7 -0.05 20.34 -5.95
CA ILE A 7 1.22 20.89 -6.46
C ILE A 7 1.05 21.74 -7.73
N ASP A 8 -0.17 21.89 -8.23
CA ASP A 8 -0.43 22.79 -9.36
C ASP A 8 -0.44 24.25 -8.92
N PRO A 9 0.51 25.10 -9.37
CA PRO A 9 0.60 26.51 -8.98
C PRO A 9 -0.58 27.36 -9.48
N LYS A 10 -1.39 26.86 -10.42
CA LYS A 10 -2.60 27.54 -10.90
C LYS A 10 -3.83 27.22 -10.05
N SER A 11 -3.76 26.22 -9.19
CA SER A 11 -4.85 25.84 -8.31
C SER A 11 -4.99 26.83 -7.15
N PRO A 12 -6.23 27.22 -6.75
CA PRO A 12 -6.46 28.00 -5.51
C PRO A 12 -6.06 27.22 -4.24
N TYR A 13 -5.75 25.94 -4.38
CA TYR A 13 -5.33 25.05 -3.31
C TYR A 13 -3.83 24.71 -3.35
N TYR A 14 -3.05 25.36 -4.22
CA TYR A 14 -1.61 25.10 -4.34
C TYR A 14 -0.90 25.09 -2.97
N GLY A 15 -0.12 24.03 -2.72
CA GLY A 15 0.63 23.83 -1.48
C GLY A 15 -0.20 23.33 -0.29
N LYS A 16 -1.52 23.13 -0.45
CA LYS A 16 -2.38 22.60 0.61
C LYS A 16 -2.47 21.09 0.57
N GLU A 17 -2.63 20.50 1.74
CA GLU A 17 -3.07 19.12 1.91
C GLU A 17 -4.56 19.12 2.29
N LEU A 18 -5.35 18.40 1.50
CA LEU A 18 -6.80 18.31 1.67
C LEU A 18 -7.19 16.85 1.85
N GLU A 19 -8.23 16.60 2.65
CA GLU A 19 -8.81 15.27 2.73
C GLU A 19 -9.30 14.86 1.34
N GLY A 20 -8.99 13.65 0.92
CA GLY A 20 -9.32 13.23 -0.43
C GLY A 20 -8.97 11.78 -0.71
N GLY A 21 -9.31 11.34 -1.91
CA GLY A 21 -9.12 9.97 -2.33
C GLY A 21 -9.07 9.84 -3.83
N CYS A 22 -8.42 8.79 -4.30
CA CYS A 22 -8.46 8.40 -5.70
C CYS A 22 -9.83 7.75 -6.01
N LEU A 23 -10.52 8.24 -7.04
CA LEU A 23 -11.82 7.72 -7.47
C LEU A 23 -11.70 6.42 -8.28
N TYR A 24 -10.66 6.34 -9.10
CA TYR A 24 -10.39 5.19 -9.95
C TYR A 24 -8.90 5.08 -10.18
N TYR A 25 -8.33 3.96 -9.75
CA TYR A 25 -6.92 3.66 -9.94
C TYR A 25 -6.74 2.16 -10.11
N ASP A 26 -6.17 1.76 -11.24
CA ASP A 26 -5.62 0.43 -11.42
C ASP A 26 -4.11 0.54 -11.33
N VAL A 27 -3.55 0.06 -10.22
CA VAL A 27 -2.10 0.09 -9.90
C VAL A 27 -1.27 -0.57 -11.01
N TYR A 28 -1.86 -1.52 -11.75
CA TYR A 28 -1.18 -2.30 -12.79
C TYR A 28 -1.58 -1.89 -14.21
N HIS A 29 -2.57 -1.00 -14.38
CA HIS A 29 -2.99 -0.45 -15.67
C HIS A 29 -2.95 1.07 -15.66
N THR A 30 -1.76 1.63 -15.47
CA THR A 30 -1.49 3.05 -15.70
C THR A 30 -1.44 3.30 -17.21
N GLY A 31 -2.59 3.57 -17.82
CA GLY A 31 -2.64 4.11 -19.18
C GLY A 31 -1.97 5.48 -19.28
N SER A 32 -1.99 6.09 -20.47
CA SER A 32 -1.41 7.43 -20.69
C SER A 32 -2.23 8.58 -20.08
N SER A 33 -3.33 8.27 -19.39
CA SER A 33 -4.29 9.24 -18.88
C SER A 33 -4.03 9.54 -17.40
N PRO A 34 -4.10 10.82 -16.98
CA PRO A 34 -4.03 11.18 -15.56
C PRO A 34 -5.14 10.49 -14.76
N ASP A 35 -4.81 9.99 -13.58
CA ASP A 35 -5.79 9.45 -12.63
C ASP A 35 -6.66 10.57 -12.06
N LEU A 36 -7.87 10.21 -11.65
CA LEU A 36 -8.85 11.14 -11.09
C LEU A 36 -8.95 10.98 -9.57
N PHE A 37 -8.86 12.11 -8.87
CA PHE A 37 -9.00 12.22 -7.42
C PHE A 37 -10.16 13.15 -7.08
N ILE A 38 -10.69 12.99 -5.86
CA ILE A 38 -11.57 13.95 -5.20
C ILE A 38 -10.82 14.53 -3.99
N ILE A 39 -10.95 15.85 -3.81
CA ILE A 39 -10.54 16.58 -2.61
C ILE A 39 -11.75 17.26 -1.98
N LYS A 40 -11.79 17.30 -0.65
CA LYS A 40 -12.78 18.04 0.10
C LYS A 40 -12.30 19.47 0.31
N THR A 41 -13.09 20.42 -0.17
CA THR A 41 -12.81 21.86 -0.03
C THR A 41 -13.91 22.52 0.80
N PRO A 42 -13.70 23.77 1.28
CA PRO A 42 -14.77 24.51 1.95
C PRO A 42 -16.02 24.74 1.09
N GLY A 43 -15.87 24.68 -0.25
CA GLY A 43 -16.96 24.82 -1.21
C GLY A 43 -17.66 23.51 -1.57
N GLY A 44 -17.17 22.38 -1.06
CA GLY A 44 -17.67 21.03 -1.39
C GLY A 44 -16.57 20.14 -1.98
N ASP A 45 -16.97 18.99 -2.50
CA ASP A 45 -16.05 18.04 -3.13
C ASP A 45 -15.65 18.54 -4.52
N GLU A 46 -14.35 18.58 -4.80
CA GLU A 46 -13.80 18.97 -6.10
C GLU A 46 -12.95 17.85 -6.69
N GLN A 47 -13.02 17.72 -8.02
CA GLN A 47 -12.21 16.78 -8.78
C GLN A 47 -10.83 17.38 -9.09
N ILE A 48 -9.79 16.55 -8.98
CA ILE A 48 -8.42 16.94 -9.30
C ILE A 48 -7.69 15.78 -9.98
N LEU A 49 -6.83 16.10 -10.95
CA LEU A 49 -6.06 15.09 -11.68
C LEU A 49 -4.72 14.80 -11.02
N SER A 50 -4.19 13.60 -11.26
CA SER A 50 -2.87 13.17 -10.78
C SER A 50 -1.74 14.11 -11.18
N THR A 51 -1.87 14.83 -12.30
CA THR A 51 -0.90 15.83 -12.78
C THR A 51 -0.84 17.10 -11.92
N SER A 52 -1.85 17.33 -11.08
CA SER A 52 -1.98 18.54 -10.25
C SER A 52 -1.69 18.27 -8.76
N ILE A 53 -1.29 17.04 -8.42
CA ILE A 53 -1.07 16.60 -7.03
C ILE A 53 0.26 15.86 -6.89
N ASP A 54 0.72 15.75 -5.66
CA ASP A 54 1.81 14.86 -5.27
C ASP A 54 1.24 13.44 -5.11
N THR A 55 1.30 12.64 -6.18
CA THR A 55 0.79 11.26 -6.17
C THR A 55 1.62 10.35 -5.28
N GLU A 56 2.94 10.56 -5.22
CA GLU A 56 3.83 9.80 -4.36
C GLU A 56 3.46 9.98 -2.89
N HIS A 57 3.19 11.23 -2.45
CA HIS A 57 2.67 11.52 -1.11
C HIS A 57 1.39 10.73 -0.79
N TYR A 58 0.43 10.70 -1.71
CA TYR A 58 -0.82 9.97 -1.51
C TYR A 58 -0.60 8.46 -1.43
N TRP A 59 0.15 7.87 -2.37
CA TRP A 59 0.38 6.43 -2.42
C TRP A 59 1.26 5.93 -1.28
N ASN A 60 2.18 6.75 -0.78
CA ASN A 60 3.00 6.41 0.39
C ASN A 60 2.16 6.34 1.67
N GLN A 61 1.21 7.25 1.87
CA GLN A 61 0.25 7.15 2.99
C GLN A 61 -0.55 5.85 2.90
N ARG A 62 -1.06 5.52 1.70
CA ARG A 62 -1.80 4.28 1.46
C ARG A 62 -0.95 3.04 1.74
N ARG A 63 0.32 3.04 1.32
CA ARG A 63 1.28 1.97 1.63
C ARG A 63 1.50 1.84 3.13
N GLN A 64 1.66 2.94 3.86
CA GLN A 64 1.81 2.91 5.32
C GLN A 64 0.58 2.33 6.02
N GLU A 65 -0.63 2.69 5.58
CA GLU A 65 -1.86 2.07 6.10
C GLU A 65 -1.86 0.53 5.90
N GLN A 66 -1.27 0.02 4.82
CA GLN A 66 -1.16 -1.43 4.58
C GLN A 66 -0.08 -2.09 5.45
N ILE A 67 1.03 -1.41 5.71
CA ILE A 67 2.08 -1.87 6.63
C ILE A 67 1.53 -1.98 8.05
N GLU A 68 0.86 -0.91 8.52
CA GLU A 68 0.21 -0.89 9.84
C GLU A 68 -0.84 -1.99 9.97
N ARG A 69 -1.66 -2.20 8.92
CA ARG A 69 -2.64 -3.29 8.88
C ARG A 69 -1.99 -4.68 8.94
N LEU A 70 -0.87 -4.86 8.23
CA LEU A 70 -0.15 -6.14 8.19
C LEU A 70 0.53 -6.45 9.53
N GLY A 71 1.01 -5.42 10.23
CA GLY A 71 1.78 -5.56 11.47
C GLY A 71 3.23 -6.04 11.25
N ALA A 72 3.74 -5.92 10.02
CA ALA A 72 5.10 -6.28 9.61
C ALA A 72 5.54 -5.39 8.45
N ASP A 73 6.84 -5.19 8.29
CA ASP A 73 7.45 -4.34 7.26
C ASP A 73 8.38 -5.15 6.32
N VAL A 74 8.81 -4.51 5.25
CA VAL A 74 9.79 -5.04 4.31
C VAL A 74 11.09 -5.37 5.05
N GLY A 75 11.56 -6.60 4.88
CA GLY A 75 12.72 -7.14 5.58
C GLY A 75 12.38 -8.11 6.69
N ASP A 76 11.17 -8.04 7.26
CA ASP A 76 10.74 -8.94 8.32
C ASP A 76 10.55 -10.37 7.80
N THR A 77 10.78 -11.33 8.69
CA THR A 77 10.51 -12.75 8.45
C THR A 77 9.26 -13.17 9.21
N VAL A 78 8.27 -13.66 8.49
CA VAL A 78 6.93 -13.94 9.00
C VAL A 78 6.41 -15.30 8.52
N VAL A 79 5.46 -15.87 9.24
CA VAL A 79 4.67 -17.01 8.75
C VAL A 79 3.33 -16.49 8.24
N ILE A 80 2.91 -16.94 7.06
CA ILE A 80 1.63 -16.54 6.47
C ILE A 80 0.53 -17.41 7.10
N ILE A 81 -0.38 -16.81 7.86
CA ILE A 81 -1.46 -17.54 8.53
C ILE A 81 -2.74 -17.59 7.69
N ARG A 82 -2.92 -16.63 6.79
CA ARG A 82 -4.06 -16.59 5.86
C ARG A 82 -3.64 -16.00 4.53
N PRO A 83 -3.37 -16.84 3.51
CA PRO A 83 -3.22 -16.36 2.15
C PRO A 83 -4.61 -15.94 1.63
N SER A 84 -4.65 -14.77 1.01
CA SER A 84 -5.82 -14.26 0.31
C SER A 84 -5.65 -14.49 -1.20
N SER A 85 -6.35 -13.74 -2.06
CA SER A 85 -6.10 -13.74 -3.50
C SER A 85 -4.65 -13.38 -3.82
N GLY A 86 -4.05 -14.04 -4.80
CA GLY A 86 -2.65 -13.85 -5.12
C GLY A 86 -2.11 -14.93 -6.04
N TRP A 87 -0.79 -15.05 -6.09
CA TRP A 87 -0.11 -16.13 -6.81
C TRP A 87 1.13 -16.57 -6.05
N SER A 88 1.56 -17.80 -6.29
CA SER A 88 2.83 -18.33 -5.79
C SER A 88 3.44 -19.28 -6.81
N LYS A 89 4.75 -19.44 -6.78
CA LYS A 89 5.42 -20.49 -7.55
C LYS A 89 5.05 -21.87 -7.01
N SER A 90 5.23 -22.88 -7.85
CA SER A 90 5.02 -24.28 -7.47
C SER A 90 5.93 -24.65 -6.29
N GLY A 91 5.37 -25.33 -5.29
CA GLY A 91 6.10 -25.75 -4.10
C GLY A 91 6.32 -24.66 -3.04
N PHE A 92 5.74 -23.47 -3.21
CA PHE A 92 5.74 -22.45 -2.16
C PHE A 92 4.85 -22.91 -0.99
N ASP A 93 5.46 -23.09 0.18
CA ASP A 93 4.77 -23.57 1.39
C ASP A 93 4.51 -22.43 2.36
N ILE A 94 3.30 -21.89 2.37
CA ILE A 94 2.89 -20.77 3.24
C ILE A 94 3.08 -21.03 4.75
N SER A 95 3.23 -22.29 5.17
CA SER A 95 3.32 -22.67 6.58
C SER A 95 4.71 -22.48 7.18
N VAL A 96 5.72 -22.16 6.37
CA VAL A 96 7.08 -21.88 6.83
C VAL A 96 7.37 -20.38 6.88
N PRO A 97 8.47 -19.96 7.55
CA PRO A 97 8.91 -18.57 7.53
C PRO A 97 9.29 -18.05 6.13
N HIS A 98 8.85 -16.84 5.81
CA HIS A 98 9.13 -16.13 4.57
C HIS A 98 9.53 -14.68 4.85
N LYS A 99 10.43 -14.15 4.03
CA LYS A 99 10.84 -12.75 4.09
C LYS A 99 9.88 -11.88 3.28
N ILE A 100 9.39 -10.80 3.88
CA ILE A 100 8.66 -9.77 3.13
C ILE A 100 9.65 -8.96 2.30
N THR A 101 9.45 -8.92 0.98
CA THR A 101 10.33 -8.19 0.05
C THR A 101 9.70 -6.92 -0.51
N ALA A 102 8.37 -6.84 -0.56
CA ALA A 102 7.67 -5.62 -0.93
C ALA A 102 6.26 -5.55 -0.34
N ILE A 103 5.78 -4.33 -0.12
CA ILE A 103 4.39 -4.02 0.25
C ILE A 103 3.98 -2.82 -0.60
N ASP A 104 2.85 -2.92 -1.30
CA ASP A 104 2.32 -1.83 -2.12
C ASP A 104 1.12 -1.10 -1.50
N SER A 105 0.71 0.01 -2.14
CA SER A 105 -0.37 0.88 -1.67
C SER A 105 -1.77 0.27 -1.80
N SER A 106 -1.92 -0.83 -2.53
CA SER A 106 -3.19 -1.55 -2.68
C SER A 106 -3.39 -2.58 -1.55
N GLY A 107 -2.27 -3.12 -1.05
CA GLY A 107 -2.19 -4.12 -0.01
C GLY A 107 -1.62 -5.46 -0.49
N TYR A 108 -1.04 -5.54 -1.69
CA TYR A 108 -0.26 -6.72 -2.05
C TYR A 108 1.05 -6.75 -1.26
N VAL A 109 1.40 -7.95 -0.80
CA VAL A 109 2.64 -8.25 -0.08
C VAL A 109 3.40 -9.30 -0.87
N GLU A 110 4.66 -8.99 -1.19
CA GLU A 110 5.58 -9.87 -1.89
C GLU A 110 6.47 -10.62 -0.89
N PHE A 111 6.69 -11.91 -1.16
CA PHE A 111 7.50 -12.78 -0.33
C PHE A 111 8.65 -13.40 -1.14
N ASP A 112 9.83 -13.48 -0.50
CA ASP A 112 11.06 -14.14 -0.96
C ASP A 112 11.51 -13.77 -2.38
N ASP A 113 11.47 -12.49 -2.76
CA ASP A 113 11.88 -11.99 -4.07
C ASP A 113 11.01 -12.56 -5.20
N ARG A 114 9.70 -12.26 -5.12
CA ARG A 114 8.66 -12.71 -6.08
C ARG A 114 8.51 -14.23 -6.15
N GLN A 115 8.59 -14.94 -5.03
CA GLN A 115 8.16 -16.35 -4.99
C GLN A 115 6.67 -16.46 -4.74
N ALA A 116 6.10 -15.50 -4.02
CA ALA A 116 4.67 -15.36 -3.85
C ALA A 116 4.26 -13.89 -3.70
N THR A 117 3.01 -13.61 -4.03
CA THR A 117 2.39 -12.32 -3.75
C THR A 117 0.94 -12.57 -3.34
N TYR A 118 0.51 -11.99 -2.21
CA TYR A 118 -0.86 -12.13 -1.72
C TYR A 118 -1.46 -10.76 -1.39
N PHE A 119 -2.75 -10.60 -1.69
CA PHE A 119 -3.51 -9.38 -1.44
C PHE A 119 -4.03 -9.34 -0.01
N ARG A 120 -3.45 -8.48 0.82
CA ARG A 120 -3.81 -8.30 2.22
C ARG A 120 -3.81 -9.61 3.02
N PRO A 121 -2.70 -10.37 3.00
CA PRO A 121 -2.57 -11.55 3.85
C PRO A 121 -2.56 -11.12 5.32
N ASP A 122 -2.75 -12.11 6.18
CA ASP A 122 -2.42 -12.00 7.59
C ASP A 122 -1.16 -12.81 7.87
N VAL A 123 -0.29 -12.28 8.72
CA VAL A 123 1.01 -12.87 9.04
C VAL A 123 1.26 -12.82 10.54
N ILE A 124 2.18 -13.64 11.01
CA ILE A 124 2.74 -13.57 12.36
C ILE A 124 4.25 -13.46 12.28
N HIS A 125 4.85 -12.63 13.12
CA HIS A 125 6.30 -12.61 13.28
C HIS A 125 6.78 -13.98 13.74
N VAL A 126 7.88 -14.45 13.15
CA VAL A 126 8.62 -15.54 13.75
C VAL A 126 9.15 -15.01 15.07
N ALA A 127 8.55 -15.41 16.19
CA ALA A 127 9.09 -15.07 17.50
C ALA A 127 10.55 -15.54 17.52
N ASN A 128 11.48 -14.66 17.93
CA ASN A 128 12.82 -15.10 18.30
C ASN A 128 12.63 -16.21 19.34
N THR A 129 12.87 -17.45 18.95
CA THR A 129 12.79 -18.65 19.81
C THR A 129 13.97 -18.70 20.78
N GLU A 130 14.32 -17.56 21.37
CA GLU A 130 15.25 -17.44 22.49
C GLU A 130 14.49 -16.90 23.70
N LYS A 131 13.94 -17.83 24.50
CA LYS A 131 13.66 -17.76 25.95
C LYS A 131 12.43 -18.61 26.33
N ILE A 132 12.50 -19.91 26.09
CA ILE A 132 11.84 -20.90 26.98
C ILE A 132 12.83 -22.04 27.21
N ALA A 133 13.94 -21.71 27.85
CA ALA A 133 14.84 -22.65 28.49
C ALA A 133 15.45 -21.91 29.69
N GLY A 134 14.67 -21.86 30.76
CA GLY A 134 15.04 -21.34 32.08
C GLY A 134 14.26 -22.10 33.12
#